data_AF-A0A4S4D503-F1
#
_entry.id   AF-A0A4S4D503-F1
#
_cell.length_a   1.000
_cell.length_b   1.000
_cell.length_c   1.000
_cell.angle_alpha   90.00
_cell.angle_beta   90.00
_cell.angle_gamma   90.00
#
_symmetry.space_group_name_H-M   'P 1'
#
loop_
_entity.id
_entity.type
_entity.pdbx_description
1 polymer ?
#
loop_
_entity_poly.entity_id
_entity_poly.type
_entity_poly.pdbx_seq_one_letter_code
_entity_poly.pdbx_strand_id
1 'polypeptide(L)'
;MLTFVGIKPFVTLFHWDLPQALEDEYGGFLSPKIVDDFKGFAELCFKEFGDRVKYWITLNEPWSYSMSGYAVGSSAPGRCSSWLQLNCTGGDSSTEPYIVSHHELLAHATAVNLYKRKYQTSQKGKIGITLVSHWMVPYSEVRQDRTAALRALDFMSGWFMDPLTTGDYPHTMRTLVGKRLPKFSKEQSKMLKGSFDFLGLNYYTANYAAYAPNSNSVNASFLTDSQVNLTTKRNGVPIGAMAASTWLFVYPRGIYDILLYVKKKYNNPLIYITENGIDEANNATLSLEEALADNMRIHYYYHHLSFLLQAIKDGANVKGYFAWSLLDNFEWSSGYTVRFGINYVDYKNGLKRYSKLSAKWFKNLLKNGDI
;
A
#
# COMPACT_ATOMS: atom_id res chain seq x y z
N MET A 1 -21.30 -7.02 -15.57
CA MET A 1 -20.53 -8.18 -16.07
C MET A 1 -19.98 -9.03 -14.91
N LEU A 2 -19.13 -8.51 -14.03
CA LEU A 2 -18.52 -9.28 -12.92
C LEU A 2 -19.54 -10.00 -12.04
N THR A 3 -20.59 -9.30 -11.63
CA THR A 3 -21.64 -9.87 -10.78
C THR A 3 -22.43 -10.99 -11.46
N PHE A 4 -22.61 -10.91 -12.79
CA PHE A 4 -23.28 -11.97 -13.57
C PHE A 4 -22.50 -13.28 -13.62
N VAL A 5 -21.16 -13.22 -13.47
CA VAL A 5 -20.29 -14.39 -13.40
C VAL A 5 -19.90 -14.75 -11.97
N GLY A 6 -20.62 -14.23 -10.97
CA GLY A 6 -20.41 -14.56 -9.56
C GLY A 6 -19.21 -13.88 -8.89
N ILE A 7 -18.55 -12.93 -9.56
CA ILE A 7 -17.40 -12.18 -9.01
C ILE A 7 -17.90 -10.93 -8.30
N LYS A 8 -17.55 -10.79 -7.01
CA LYS A 8 -17.90 -9.62 -6.19
C LYS A 8 -16.88 -8.50 -6.42
N PRO A 9 -17.30 -7.29 -6.83
CA PRO A 9 -16.38 -6.18 -7.03
C PRO A 9 -15.94 -5.57 -5.69
N PHE A 10 -14.62 -5.42 -5.53
CA PHE A 10 -13.98 -4.53 -4.56
C PHE A 10 -13.47 -3.34 -5.35
N VAL A 11 -14.00 -2.15 -5.07
CA VAL A 11 -13.73 -0.96 -5.88
C VAL A 11 -12.92 0.04 -5.07
N THR A 12 -11.72 0.35 -5.56
CA THR A 12 -10.89 1.45 -5.08
C THR A 12 -11.36 2.75 -5.75
N LEU A 13 -11.64 3.77 -4.95
CA LEU A 13 -12.06 5.09 -5.44
C LEU A 13 -10.88 5.88 -5.99
N PHE A 14 -9.76 5.90 -5.27
CA PHE A 14 -8.54 6.60 -5.68
C PHE A 14 -7.33 5.66 -5.68
N HIS A 15 -6.69 5.56 -6.84
CA HIS A 15 -5.48 4.79 -7.06
C HIS A 15 -4.43 5.64 -7.79
N TRP A 16 -4.04 6.74 -7.14
CA TRP A 16 -3.01 7.69 -7.59
C TRP A 16 -3.34 8.39 -8.92
N ASP A 17 -4.62 8.41 -9.27
CA ASP A 17 -5.21 8.85 -10.53
C ASP A 17 -5.89 10.21 -10.38
N LEU A 18 -5.23 11.13 -9.68
CA LEU A 18 -5.75 12.47 -9.42
C LEU A 18 -6.01 13.21 -10.75
N PRO A 19 -7.18 13.84 -10.94
CA PRO A 19 -7.43 14.66 -12.12
C PRO A 19 -6.43 15.82 -12.22
N GLN A 20 -5.74 15.94 -13.35
CA GLN A 20 -4.74 16.99 -13.58
C GLN A 20 -5.30 18.41 -13.34
N ALA A 21 -6.58 18.65 -13.64
CA ALA A 21 -7.21 19.94 -13.40
C ALA A 21 -7.16 20.39 -11.92
N LEU A 22 -7.25 19.45 -10.97
CA LEU A 22 -7.17 19.75 -9.53
C LEU A 22 -5.72 19.98 -9.09
N GLU A 23 -4.77 19.28 -9.72
CA GLU A 23 -3.34 19.53 -9.55
C GLU A 23 -2.97 20.95 -10.04
N ASP A 24 -3.47 21.33 -11.22
CA ASP A 24 -3.21 22.65 -11.80
C ASP A 24 -3.91 23.78 -11.03
N GLU A 25 -5.14 23.56 -10.55
CA GLU A 25 -5.92 24.60 -9.85
C GLU A 25 -5.34 24.92 -8.47
N TYR A 26 -4.94 23.89 -7.70
CA TYR A 26 -4.56 24.08 -6.31
C TYR A 26 -3.50 23.11 -5.78
N GLY A 27 -2.80 22.35 -6.64
CA GLY A 27 -1.76 21.41 -6.24
C GLY A 27 -2.30 20.13 -5.60
N GLY A 28 -3.53 19.74 -5.95
CA GLY A 28 -4.07 18.44 -5.55
C GLY A 28 -4.11 18.25 -4.04
N PHE A 29 -3.48 17.17 -3.56
CA PHE A 29 -3.45 16.83 -2.14
C PHE A 29 -2.59 17.75 -1.27
N LEU A 30 -1.85 18.70 -1.84
CA LEU A 30 -1.21 19.76 -1.03
C LEU A 30 -2.22 20.77 -0.48
N SER A 31 -3.42 20.84 -1.06
CA SER A 31 -4.47 21.79 -0.66
C SER A 31 -5.61 21.09 0.09
N PRO A 32 -6.17 21.72 1.15
CA PRO A 32 -7.32 21.16 1.86
C PRO A 32 -8.59 21.10 0.99
N LYS A 33 -8.64 21.83 -0.14
CA LYS A 33 -9.78 21.80 -1.08
C LYS A 33 -10.07 20.39 -1.60
N ILE A 34 -9.03 19.56 -1.73
CA ILE A 34 -9.16 18.18 -2.24
C ILE A 34 -10.14 17.34 -1.43
N VAL A 35 -10.33 17.65 -0.14
CA VAL A 35 -11.20 16.88 0.77
C VAL A 35 -12.65 16.94 0.31
N ASP A 36 -13.13 18.13 -0.10
CA ASP A 36 -14.51 18.31 -0.56
C ASP A 36 -14.69 17.81 -2.01
N ASP A 37 -13.69 17.97 -2.88
CA ASP A 37 -13.74 17.43 -4.24
C ASP A 37 -13.74 15.90 -4.25
N PHE A 38 -12.88 15.27 -3.43
CA PHE A 38 -12.87 13.82 -3.25
C PHE A 38 -14.20 13.31 -2.66
N LYS A 39 -14.77 14.03 -1.69
CA LYS A 39 -16.11 13.71 -1.15
C LYS A 39 -17.18 13.78 -2.24
N GLY A 40 -17.16 14.80 -3.10
CA GLY A 40 -18.09 14.93 -4.23
C GLY A 40 -17.97 13.76 -5.21
N PHE A 41 -16.74 13.41 -5.59
CA PHE A 41 -16.45 12.24 -6.43
C PHE A 41 -16.91 10.93 -5.80
N ALA A 42 -16.56 10.69 -4.53
CA ALA A 42 -16.98 9.50 -3.80
C ALA A 42 -18.51 9.40 -3.70
N GLU A 43 -19.20 10.52 -3.45
CA GLU A 43 -20.66 10.54 -3.42
C GLU A 43 -21.27 10.10 -4.76
N LEU A 44 -20.73 10.60 -5.88
CA LEU A 44 -21.17 10.19 -7.21
C LEU A 44 -21.01 8.68 -7.39
N CYS A 45 -19.85 8.12 -7.06
CA CYS A 45 -19.62 6.67 -7.15
C CYS A 45 -20.60 5.86 -6.29
N PHE A 46 -20.86 6.31 -5.06
CA PHE A 46 -21.81 5.64 -4.18
C PHE A 46 -23.23 5.66 -4.74
N LYS A 47 -23.67 6.78 -5.31
CA LYS A 47 -24.99 6.92 -5.94
C LYS A 47 -25.12 5.99 -7.15
N GLU A 48 -24.15 6.02 -8.05
CA GLU A 48 -24.24 5.36 -9.36
C GLU A 48 -23.99 3.84 -9.30
N PHE A 49 -23.12 3.39 -8.39
CA PHE A 49 -22.67 1.99 -8.38
C PHE A 49 -22.96 1.24 -7.08
N GLY A 50 -23.37 1.93 -6.02
CA GLY A 50 -23.58 1.33 -4.69
C GLY A 50 -24.77 0.37 -4.60
N ASP A 51 -25.63 0.35 -5.61
CA ASP A 51 -26.67 -0.67 -5.78
C ASP A 51 -26.05 -2.08 -5.91
N ARG A 52 -24.90 -2.19 -6.60
CA ARG A 52 -24.18 -3.45 -6.87
C ARG A 52 -22.86 -3.60 -6.14
N VAL A 53 -22.10 -2.51 -5.95
CA VAL A 53 -20.80 -2.53 -5.26
C VAL A 53 -21.03 -2.53 -3.75
N LYS A 54 -20.50 -3.55 -3.07
CA LYS A 54 -20.65 -3.76 -1.62
C LYS A 54 -19.36 -3.64 -0.82
N TYR A 55 -18.23 -3.45 -1.49
CA TYR A 55 -16.92 -3.28 -0.88
C TYR A 55 -16.22 -2.10 -1.54
N TRP A 56 -16.07 -1.03 -0.78
CA TRP A 56 -15.44 0.20 -1.20
C TRP A 56 -14.09 0.35 -0.48
N ILE A 57 -13.06 0.70 -1.24
CA ILE A 57 -11.75 1.09 -0.73
C ILE A 57 -11.58 2.57 -1.10
N THR A 58 -11.35 3.46 -0.13
CA THR A 58 -11.23 4.89 -0.46
C THR A 58 -9.94 5.20 -1.19
N LEU A 59 -8.80 4.79 -0.61
CA LEU A 59 -7.46 5.13 -1.09
C LEU A 59 -6.65 3.83 -1.19
N ASN A 60 -5.86 3.68 -2.24
CA ASN A 60 -4.81 2.68 -2.33
C ASN A 60 -3.47 3.29 -1.90
N GLU A 61 -2.83 2.69 -0.89
CA GLU A 61 -1.44 2.98 -0.51
C GLU A 61 -1.09 4.47 -0.38
N PRO A 62 -1.75 5.21 0.52
CA PRO A 62 -1.46 6.64 0.68
C PRO A 62 -0.01 6.91 1.12
N TRP A 63 0.63 5.94 1.80
CA TRP A 63 2.07 5.99 2.09
C TRP A 63 2.92 6.06 0.82
N SER A 64 2.66 5.17 -0.14
CA SER A 64 3.38 5.11 -1.41
C SER A 64 3.14 6.37 -2.24
N TYR A 65 1.90 6.86 -2.28
CA TYR A 65 1.55 8.12 -2.95
C TYR A 65 2.32 9.31 -2.37
N SER A 66 2.27 9.49 -1.05
CA SER A 66 2.96 10.57 -0.34
C SER A 66 4.49 10.48 -0.45
N MET A 67 5.07 9.29 -0.27
CA MET A 67 6.52 9.09 -0.31
C MET A 67 7.08 9.24 -1.73
N SER A 68 6.53 8.53 -2.71
CA SER A 68 7.03 8.53 -4.08
C SER A 68 6.70 9.83 -4.82
N GLY A 69 5.54 10.44 -4.54
CA GLY A 69 5.09 11.67 -5.20
C GLY A 69 5.70 12.96 -4.64
N TYR A 70 6.02 13.00 -3.33
CA TYR A 70 6.35 14.24 -2.63
C TYR A 70 7.61 14.17 -1.74
N ALA A 71 8.19 12.99 -1.51
CA ALA A 71 9.47 12.86 -0.80
C ALA A 71 10.64 12.54 -1.73
N VAL A 72 10.44 11.62 -2.67
CA VAL A 72 11.47 11.14 -3.63
C VAL A 72 11.22 11.68 -5.04
N GLY A 73 9.98 11.98 -5.40
CA GLY A 73 9.60 12.51 -6.72
C GLY A 73 9.67 11.49 -7.87
N SER A 74 9.65 10.19 -7.57
CA SER A 74 9.66 9.11 -8.58
C SER A 74 8.28 8.82 -9.19
N SER A 75 7.21 9.30 -8.56
CA SER A 75 5.82 9.19 -9.04
C SER A 75 5.23 10.58 -9.24
N ALA A 76 4.19 10.70 -10.08
CA ALA A 76 3.49 11.98 -10.26
C ALA A 76 2.98 12.54 -8.91
N PRO A 77 3.08 13.85 -8.65
CA PRO A 77 3.53 14.93 -9.54
C PRO A 77 5.06 15.13 -9.62
N GLY A 78 5.85 14.27 -8.98
CA GLY A 78 7.31 14.24 -9.12
C GLY A 78 8.04 15.27 -8.28
N ARG A 79 7.55 15.55 -7.07
CA ARG A 79 8.04 16.61 -6.18
C ARG A 79 9.01 16.08 -5.13
N CYS A 80 10.08 16.84 -4.87
CA CYS A 80 11.03 16.61 -3.79
C CYS A 80 11.91 17.85 -3.56
N SER A 81 12.63 17.89 -2.44
CA SER A 81 13.60 18.96 -2.14
C SER A 81 14.76 18.97 -3.15
N SER A 82 15.12 20.16 -3.64
CA SER A 82 16.17 20.35 -4.66
C SER A 82 17.54 19.79 -4.29
N TRP A 83 17.90 19.81 -3.00
CA TRP A 83 19.19 19.31 -2.50
C TRP A 83 19.34 17.78 -2.60
N LEU A 84 18.25 17.03 -2.85
CA LEU A 84 18.30 15.59 -3.10
C LEU A 84 18.83 15.25 -4.51
N GLN A 85 18.83 16.22 -5.44
CA GLN A 85 19.33 16.04 -6.83
C GLN A 85 18.67 14.86 -7.59
N LEU A 86 17.40 14.58 -7.30
CA LEU A 86 16.63 13.49 -7.92
C LEU A 86 15.85 13.92 -9.18
N ASN A 87 16.17 15.08 -9.76
CA ASN A 87 15.50 15.64 -10.95
C ASN A 87 13.98 15.83 -10.78
N CYS A 88 13.56 16.28 -9.60
CA CYS A 88 12.16 16.56 -9.28
C CYS A 88 11.67 17.88 -9.90
N THR A 89 10.36 18.04 -9.97
CA THR A 89 9.66 19.21 -10.52
C THR A 89 9.56 20.39 -9.54
N GLY A 90 10.22 20.30 -8.38
CA GLY A 90 10.18 21.25 -7.26
C GLY A 90 9.67 20.58 -5.98
N GLY A 91 9.42 21.37 -4.94
CA GLY A 91 8.79 20.91 -3.70
C GLY A 91 9.74 20.77 -2.50
N ASP A 92 9.21 20.18 -1.43
CA ASP A 92 9.87 20.07 -0.13
C ASP A 92 9.58 18.74 0.56
N SER A 93 10.52 17.79 0.46
CA SER A 93 10.49 16.47 1.10
C SER A 93 10.45 16.53 2.63
N SER A 94 10.66 17.70 3.23
CA SER A 94 10.57 17.90 4.68
C SER A 94 9.15 18.19 5.17
N THR A 95 8.25 18.67 4.30
CA THR A 95 6.90 19.12 4.70
C THR A 95 5.79 18.52 3.84
N GLU A 96 5.96 18.46 2.53
CA GLU A 96 4.91 18.07 1.58
C GLU A 96 4.34 16.67 1.83
N PRO A 97 5.14 15.62 2.08
CA PRO A 97 4.60 14.29 2.39
C PRO A 97 3.64 14.30 3.58
N TYR A 98 3.91 15.13 4.59
CA TYR A 98 3.07 15.26 5.79
C TYR A 98 1.77 16.00 5.52
N ILE A 99 1.79 17.02 4.65
CA ILE A 99 0.61 17.77 4.24
C ILE A 99 -0.30 16.88 3.39
N VAL A 100 0.27 16.19 2.40
CA VAL A 100 -0.45 15.28 1.51
C VAL A 100 -1.12 14.15 2.29
N SER A 101 -0.37 13.42 3.11
CA SER A 101 -0.93 12.34 3.95
C SER A 101 -2.01 12.84 4.91
N HIS A 102 -1.92 14.09 5.39
CA HIS A 102 -2.95 14.69 6.23
C HIS A 102 -4.26 14.90 5.47
N HIS A 103 -4.20 15.46 4.26
CA HIS A 103 -5.38 15.66 3.44
C HIS A 103 -5.95 14.33 2.91
N GLU A 104 -5.11 13.35 2.59
CA GLU A 104 -5.55 11.97 2.27
C GLU A 104 -6.40 11.37 3.41
N LEU A 105 -5.92 11.45 4.65
CA LEU A 105 -6.67 10.97 5.83
C LEU A 105 -8.00 11.71 6.01
N LEU A 106 -8.02 13.03 5.83
CA LEU A 106 -9.25 13.83 5.94
C LEU A 106 -10.24 13.51 4.81
N ALA A 107 -9.76 13.34 3.58
CA ALA A 107 -10.57 12.93 2.43
C ALA A 107 -11.19 11.55 2.64
N HIS A 108 -10.39 10.58 3.09
CA HIS A 108 -10.85 9.25 3.50
C HIS A 108 -11.95 9.33 4.57
N ALA A 109 -11.69 10.00 5.69
CA ALA A 109 -12.62 10.04 6.81
C ALA A 109 -13.93 10.77 6.44
N THR A 110 -13.85 11.79 5.59
CA THR A 110 -15.01 12.51 5.06
C THR A 110 -15.87 11.61 4.16
N ALA A 111 -15.26 10.88 3.23
CA ALA A 111 -15.96 9.94 2.36
C ALA A 111 -16.60 8.78 3.14
N VAL A 112 -15.90 8.24 4.15
CA VAL A 112 -16.44 7.19 5.01
C VAL A 112 -17.61 7.68 5.84
N ASN A 113 -17.50 8.85 6.47
CA ASN A 113 -18.59 9.45 7.24
C ASN A 113 -19.82 9.68 6.36
N LEU A 114 -19.63 10.14 5.11
CA LEU A 114 -20.71 10.25 4.14
C LEU A 114 -21.34 8.88 3.83
N TYR A 115 -20.53 7.87 3.51
CA TYR A 115 -21.01 6.53 3.18
C TYR A 115 -21.83 5.93 4.33
N LYS A 116 -21.27 5.94 5.55
CA LYS A 116 -21.92 5.39 6.74
C LYS A 116 -23.24 6.08 7.06
N ARG A 117 -23.30 7.40 6.93
CA ARG A 117 -24.52 8.17 7.25
C ARG A 117 -25.63 8.07 6.21
N LYS A 118 -25.28 8.03 4.93
CA LYS A 118 -26.26 8.20 3.84
C LYS A 118 -26.54 6.92 3.04
N TYR A 119 -25.55 6.04 2.90
CA TYR A 119 -25.60 4.94 1.93
C TYR A 119 -25.51 3.56 2.57
N GLN A 120 -24.78 3.39 3.68
CA GLN A 120 -24.49 2.07 4.23
C GLN A 120 -25.75 1.27 4.61
N THR A 121 -26.74 1.91 5.24
CA THR A 121 -27.98 1.23 5.66
C THR A 121 -28.79 0.70 4.47
N SER A 122 -28.93 1.49 3.40
CA SER A 122 -29.71 1.11 2.22
C SER A 122 -28.93 0.18 1.29
N GLN A 123 -27.63 0.43 1.11
CA GLN A 123 -26.78 -0.33 0.19
C GLN A 123 -26.21 -1.60 0.80
N LYS A 124 -26.16 -1.70 2.14
CA LYS A 124 -25.63 -2.86 2.89
C LYS A 124 -24.18 -3.20 2.52
N GLY A 125 -23.36 -2.20 2.20
CA GLY A 125 -21.95 -2.37 1.87
C GLY A 125 -21.02 -2.05 3.04
N LYS A 126 -19.73 -2.31 2.82
CA LYS A 126 -18.62 -1.98 3.70
C LYS A 126 -17.67 -1.01 3.02
N ILE A 127 -17.06 -0.13 3.79
CA ILE A 127 -16.06 0.80 3.30
C ILE A 127 -14.79 0.74 4.15
N GLY A 128 -13.64 0.73 3.50
CA GLY A 128 -12.33 0.65 4.14
C GLY A 128 -11.28 1.47 3.39
N ILE A 129 -10.03 1.23 3.75
CA ILE A 129 -8.84 1.83 3.14
C ILE A 129 -7.79 0.74 2.94
N THR A 130 -6.99 0.84 1.88
CA THR A 130 -5.88 -0.06 1.64
C THR A 130 -4.57 0.61 2.04
N LEU A 131 -3.83 -0.04 2.93
CA LEU A 131 -2.52 0.41 3.39
C LEU A 131 -1.45 -0.60 2.97
N VAL A 132 -0.32 -0.10 2.50
CA VAL A 132 0.88 -0.92 2.29
C VAL A 132 1.72 -0.95 3.55
N SER A 133 2.31 -2.10 3.84
CA SER A 133 3.36 -2.19 4.85
C SER A 133 4.36 -3.26 4.46
N HIS A 134 5.64 -2.91 4.58
CA HIS A 134 6.71 -3.90 4.68
C HIS A 134 6.72 -4.47 6.10
N TRP A 135 7.32 -5.65 6.26
CA TRP A 135 7.74 -6.10 7.57
C TRP A 135 9.13 -5.56 7.91
N MET A 136 9.31 -5.09 9.15
CA MET A 136 10.56 -4.51 9.62
C MET A 136 11.25 -5.47 10.58
N VAL A 137 12.29 -6.14 10.12
CA VAL A 137 13.10 -7.04 10.95
C VAL A 137 14.20 -6.22 11.63
N PRO A 138 14.36 -6.24 12.96
CA PRO A 138 15.49 -5.57 13.63
C PRO A 138 16.82 -6.04 13.05
N TYR A 139 17.74 -5.14 12.67
CA TYR A 139 19.03 -5.50 12.07
C TYR A 139 19.87 -6.39 12.99
N SER A 140 19.80 -6.17 14.31
CA SER A 140 20.38 -7.03 15.34
C SER A 140 19.49 -7.10 16.58
N GLU A 141 19.90 -7.89 17.57
CA GLU A 141 19.16 -8.05 18.83
C GLU A 141 19.36 -6.89 19.81
N VAL A 142 20.23 -5.91 19.49
CA VAL A 142 20.45 -4.75 20.36
C VAL A 142 19.18 -3.90 20.44
N ARG A 143 18.97 -3.28 21.60
CA ARG A 143 17.75 -2.52 21.89
C ARG A 143 17.48 -1.40 20.87
N GLN A 144 18.53 -0.75 20.37
CA GLN A 144 18.39 0.35 19.41
C GLN A 144 17.79 -0.12 18.09
N ASP A 145 18.24 -1.26 17.54
CA ASP A 145 17.73 -1.82 16.29
C ASP A 145 16.30 -2.36 16.45
N ARG A 146 16.00 -3.01 17.57
CA ARG A 146 14.63 -3.42 17.89
C ARG A 146 13.68 -2.22 17.95
N THR A 147 14.12 -1.12 18.53
CA THR A 147 13.33 0.13 18.58
C THR A 147 13.27 0.80 17.20
N ALA A 148 14.34 0.70 16.39
CA ALA A 148 14.36 1.21 15.02
C ALA A 148 13.34 0.49 14.13
N ALA A 149 13.21 -0.83 14.23
CA ALA A 149 12.17 -1.59 13.53
C ALA A 149 10.75 -1.11 13.88
N LEU A 150 10.47 -0.83 15.16
CA LEU A 150 9.18 -0.27 15.59
C LEU A 150 8.96 1.15 15.05
N ARG A 151 9.99 2.01 15.05
CA ARG A 151 9.88 3.35 14.44
C ARG A 151 9.63 3.27 12.94
N ALA A 152 10.29 2.36 12.23
CA ALA A 152 10.03 2.16 10.80
C ALA A 152 8.59 1.71 10.53
N LEU A 153 8.03 0.83 11.38
CA LEU A 153 6.61 0.47 11.31
C LEU A 153 5.69 1.64 11.62
N ASP A 154 6.03 2.49 12.59
CA ASP A 154 5.24 3.70 12.89
C ASP A 154 5.25 4.70 11.72
N PHE A 155 6.38 4.90 11.04
CA PHE A 155 6.50 5.80 9.87
C PHE A 155 5.94 5.22 8.56
N MET A 156 5.50 3.96 8.55
CA MET A 156 4.87 3.33 7.39
C MET A 156 3.43 2.93 7.68
N SER A 157 3.22 1.90 8.49
CA SER A 157 1.88 1.41 8.85
C SER A 157 1.19 2.32 9.87
N GLY A 158 1.90 2.72 10.93
CA GLY A 158 1.35 3.54 12.02
C GLY A 158 0.90 4.93 11.57
N TRP A 159 1.58 5.51 10.56
CA TRP A 159 1.29 6.85 10.06
C TRP A 159 -0.16 7.02 9.62
N PHE A 160 -0.78 5.94 9.11
CA PHE A 160 -2.20 5.89 8.77
C PHE A 160 -3.03 5.10 9.79
N MET A 161 -2.53 3.97 10.32
CA MET A 161 -3.29 3.14 11.26
C MET A 161 -3.57 3.81 12.61
N ASP A 162 -2.63 4.58 13.17
CA ASP A 162 -2.84 5.26 14.45
C ASP A 162 -3.93 6.34 14.32
N PRO A 163 -3.96 7.22 13.28
CA PRO A 163 -5.08 8.14 13.07
C PRO A 163 -6.43 7.43 12.93
N LEU A 164 -6.48 6.33 12.18
CA LEU A 164 -7.72 5.56 11.97
C LEU A 164 -8.24 4.87 13.24
N THR A 165 -7.39 4.59 14.22
CA THR A 165 -7.78 3.84 15.43
C THR A 165 -7.83 4.69 16.70
N THR A 166 -7.00 5.73 16.77
CA THR A 166 -6.86 6.60 17.94
C THR A 166 -7.31 8.04 17.68
N GLY A 167 -7.33 8.48 16.42
CA GLY A 167 -7.64 9.85 16.02
C GLY A 167 -6.42 10.78 16.02
N ASP A 168 -5.20 10.27 16.20
CA ASP A 168 -3.96 11.05 16.09
C ASP A 168 -2.81 10.21 15.51
N TYR A 169 -1.74 10.87 15.05
CA TYR A 169 -0.52 10.21 14.56
C TYR A 169 0.26 9.50 15.67
N PRO A 170 1.13 8.52 15.33
CA PRO A 170 1.98 7.86 16.31
C PRO A 170 2.79 8.85 17.15
N HIS A 171 2.92 8.58 18.45
CA HIS A 171 3.69 9.43 19.36
C HIS A 171 5.15 9.62 18.90
N THR A 172 5.76 8.57 18.35
CA THR A 172 7.12 8.60 17.76
C THR A 172 7.22 9.63 16.64
N MET A 173 6.25 9.68 15.73
CA MET A 173 6.19 10.68 14.66
C MET A 173 5.97 12.09 15.21
N ARG A 174 5.05 12.25 16.18
CA ARG A 174 4.80 13.54 16.86
C ARG A 174 6.09 14.11 17.47
N THR A 175 6.88 13.26 18.12
CA THR A 175 8.14 13.67 18.76
C THR A 175 9.24 13.96 17.75
N LEU A 176 9.42 13.11 16.72
CA LEU A 176 10.55 13.24 15.79
C LEU A 176 10.33 14.29 14.70
N VAL A 177 9.11 14.40 14.17
CA VAL A 177 8.77 15.34 13.10
C VAL A 177 8.41 16.73 13.65
N GLY A 178 7.77 16.77 14.82
CA GLY A 178 7.43 18.01 15.51
C GLY A 178 6.46 18.88 14.72
N LYS A 179 6.84 20.15 14.51
CA LYS A 179 5.96 21.17 13.91
C LYS A 179 5.61 20.92 12.44
N ARG A 180 6.40 20.12 11.71
CA ARG A 180 6.15 19.78 10.31
C ARG A 180 4.99 18.79 10.14
N LEU A 181 4.64 18.05 11.20
CA LEU A 181 3.51 17.13 11.20
C LEU A 181 2.21 17.87 11.56
N PRO A 182 1.22 17.97 10.64
CA PRO A 182 -0.03 18.68 10.91
C PRO A 182 -0.79 18.14 12.11
N LYS A 183 -1.64 18.96 12.72
CA LYS A 183 -2.47 18.58 13.87
C LYS A 183 -3.92 18.43 13.44
N PHE A 184 -4.56 17.34 13.87
CA PHE A 184 -6.00 17.20 13.70
C PHE A 184 -6.74 18.09 14.72
N SER A 185 -7.81 18.75 14.28
CA SER A 185 -8.80 19.32 15.19
C SER A 185 -9.50 18.21 15.98
N LYS A 186 -10.24 18.58 17.04
CA LYS A 186 -11.03 17.60 17.80
C LYS A 186 -12.09 16.91 16.93
N GLU A 187 -12.69 17.66 16.01
CA GLU A 187 -13.70 17.19 15.06
C GLU A 187 -13.08 16.23 14.04
N GLN A 188 -11.92 16.58 13.47
CA GLN A 188 -11.19 15.73 12.54
C GLN A 188 -10.73 14.43 13.21
N SER A 189 -10.17 14.53 14.42
CA SER A 189 -9.74 13.37 15.22
C SER A 189 -10.91 12.41 15.50
N LYS A 190 -12.08 12.96 15.88
CA LYS A 190 -13.30 12.17 16.09
C LYS A 190 -13.80 11.52 14.80
N MET A 191 -13.68 12.19 13.66
CA MET A 191 -14.12 11.66 12.36
C MET A 191 -13.23 10.52 11.87
N LEU A 192 -11.93 10.58 12.14
CA LEU A 192 -10.95 9.55 11.78
C LEU A 192 -11.08 8.27 12.62
N LYS A 193 -11.36 8.42 13.91
CA LYS A 193 -11.39 7.28 14.83
C LYS A 193 -12.48 6.28 14.45
N GLY A 194 -12.08 5.09 14.00
CA GLY A 194 -12.97 4.02 13.55
C GLY A 194 -13.57 4.25 12.16
N SER A 195 -12.95 5.10 11.32
CA SER A 195 -13.43 5.41 9.97
C SER A 195 -13.18 4.28 8.96
N PHE A 196 -13.33 3.01 9.33
CA PHE A 196 -13.23 1.89 8.41
C PHE A 196 -14.04 0.69 8.95
N ASP A 197 -14.59 -0.11 8.04
CA ASP A 197 -15.26 -1.39 8.35
C ASP A 197 -14.33 -2.58 8.14
N PHE A 198 -13.29 -2.40 7.33
CA PHE A 198 -12.21 -3.35 7.09
C PHE A 198 -10.93 -2.61 6.68
N LEU A 199 -9.79 -3.28 6.86
CA LEU A 199 -8.49 -2.86 6.36
C LEU A 199 -8.12 -3.68 5.12
N GLY A 200 -7.82 -3.02 4.02
CA GLY A 200 -7.02 -3.61 2.95
C GLY A 200 -5.55 -3.56 3.33
N LEU A 201 -4.84 -4.67 3.23
CA LEU A 201 -3.40 -4.74 3.48
C LEU A 201 -2.68 -5.18 2.22
N ASN A 202 -1.80 -4.32 1.72
CA ASN A 202 -0.86 -4.66 0.66
C ASN A 202 0.47 -5.06 1.29
N TYR A 203 0.95 -6.25 0.95
CA TYR A 203 2.22 -6.78 1.46
C TYR A 203 3.02 -7.40 0.31
N TYR A 204 4.31 -7.07 0.25
CA TYR A 204 5.20 -7.58 -0.80
C TYR A 204 6.53 -8.10 -0.25
N THR A 205 7.11 -7.39 0.72
CA THR A 205 8.51 -7.59 1.13
C THR A 205 8.77 -7.20 2.59
N ALA A 206 10.01 -7.44 3.04
CA ALA A 206 10.52 -7.06 4.34
C ALA A 206 11.89 -6.39 4.22
N ASN A 207 12.25 -5.57 5.20
CA ASN A 207 13.56 -4.92 5.30
C ASN A 207 14.17 -5.17 6.69
N TYR A 208 15.50 -5.17 6.75
CA TYR A 208 16.19 -5.00 8.02
C TYR A 208 16.21 -3.51 8.41
N ALA A 209 15.93 -3.23 9.68
CA ALA A 209 15.91 -1.89 10.23
C ALA A 209 17.03 -1.74 11.27
N ALA A 210 18.03 -0.90 10.96
CA ALA A 210 19.10 -0.53 11.87
C ALA A 210 18.88 0.88 12.42
N TYR A 211 19.29 1.12 13.66
CA TYR A 211 19.30 2.47 14.21
C TYR A 211 20.25 3.36 13.42
N ALA A 212 19.77 4.52 12.97
CA ALA A 212 20.58 5.55 12.36
C ALA A 212 20.52 6.80 13.24
N PRO A 213 21.64 7.22 13.88
CA PRO A 213 21.64 8.49 14.61
C PRO A 213 21.39 9.64 13.64
N ASN A 214 20.57 10.61 14.06
CA ASN A 214 20.27 11.79 13.25
C ASN A 214 21.57 12.55 12.92
N SER A 215 21.97 12.59 11.65
CA SER A 215 23.25 13.18 11.24
C SER A 215 23.12 14.55 10.59
N ASN A 216 21.91 15.03 10.24
CA ASN A 216 21.76 16.28 9.50
C ASN A 216 20.51 17.06 9.91
N SER A 217 20.68 17.98 10.86
CA SER A 217 19.65 18.97 11.22
C SER A 217 19.42 20.05 10.16
N VAL A 218 20.33 20.16 9.18
CA VAL A 218 20.28 21.17 8.11
C VAL A 218 19.28 20.79 7.01
N ASN A 219 19.27 19.52 6.60
CA ASN A 219 18.42 19.01 5.53
C ASN A 219 17.37 18.03 6.09
N ALA A 220 16.36 18.58 6.75
CA ALA A 220 15.23 17.80 7.23
C ALA A 220 14.51 17.11 6.05
N SER A 221 14.05 15.88 6.24
CA SER A 221 13.34 15.11 5.21
C SER A 221 12.56 13.96 5.85
N PHE A 222 11.38 13.66 5.29
CA PHE A 222 10.63 12.45 5.64
C PHE A 222 11.52 11.19 5.62
N LEU A 223 12.47 11.13 4.67
CA LEU A 223 13.36 9.99 4.46
C LEU A 223 14.28 9.68 5.65
N THR A 224 14.61 10.69 6.46
CA THR A 224 15.57 10.56 7.57
C THR A 224 14.91 10.74 8.94
N ASP A 225 13.70 11.29 8.99
CA ASP A 225 12.99 11.62 10.24
C ASP A 225 12.74 10.41 11.15
N SER A 226 12.63 9.20 10.59
CA SER A 226 12.45 7.97 11.36
C SER A 226 13.68 7.58 12.18
N GLN A 227 14.86 8.10 11.83
CA GLN A 227 16.17 7.71 12.40
C GLN A 227 16.40 6.20 12.27
N VAL A 228 16.13 5.67 11.08
CA VAL A 228 16.29 4.27 10.72
C VAL A 228 17.02 4.17 9.39
N ASN A 229 18.00 3.28 9.31
CA ASN A 229 18.55 2.83 8.04
C ASN A 229 17.88 1.50 7.66
N LEU A 230 17.13 1.51 6.56
CA LEU A 230 16.51 0.32 6.00
C LEU A 230 17.46 -0.33 5.00
N THR A 231 17.64 -1.64 5.12
CA THR A 231 18.49 -2.41 4.20
C THR A 231 17.92 -3.78 3.94
N THR A 232 18.16 -4.28 2.73
CA THR A 232 17.74 -5.63 2.33
C THR A 232 18.81 -6.67 2.66
N LYS A 233 19.96 -6.28 3.24
CA LYS A 233 21.08 -7.16 3.57
C LYS A 233 21.56 -7.01 5.02
N ARG A 234 21.91 -8.12 5.66
CA ARG A 234 22.57 -8.18 6.97
C ARG A 234 23.90 -8.90 6.80
N ASN A 235 25.02 -8.24 7.12
CA ASN A 235 26.37 -8.80 6.93
C ASN A 235 26.60 -9.34 5.50
N GLY A 236 26.12 -8.61 4.49
CA GLY A 236 26.21 -9.01 3.08
C GLY A 236 25.15 -10.03 2.60
N VAL A 237 24.42 -10.67 3.52
CA VAL A 237 23.41 -11.70 3.20
C VAL A 237 22.03 -11.03 2.98
N PRO A 238 21.38 -11.23 1.83
CA PRO A 238 20.05 -10.67 1.58
C PRO A 238 18.98 -11.30 2.46
N ILE A 239 17.93 -10.54 2.79
CA ILE A 239 16.79 -10.98 3.61
C ILE A 239 15.97 -12.09 2.91
N GLY A 240 16.05 -12.15 1.59
CA GLY A 240 15.40 -13.15 0.75
C GLY A 240 15.91 -13.09 -0.69
N ALA A 241 15.33 -13.90 -1.58
CA ALA A 241 15.62 -13.80 -3.01
C ALA A 241 15.07 -12.48 -3.57
N MET A 242 15.86 -11.76 -4.37
CA MET A 242 15.41 -10.54 -5.03
C MET A 242 14.60 -10.89 -6.28
N ALA A 243 13.49 -10.18 -6.53
CA ALA A 243 12.73 -10.28 -7.77
C ALA A 243 13.32 -9.36 -8.85
N ALA A 244 12.56 -9.03 -9.89
CA ALA A 244 13.04 -8.13 -10.93
C ALA A 244 13.09 -6.67 -10.45
N SER A 245 12.11 -6.28 -9.63
CA SER A 245 12.13 -5.01 -8.92
C SER A 245 13.17 -5.02 -7.80
N THR A 246 14.07 -4.03 -7.82
CA THR A 246 15.20 -3.91 -6.88
C THR A 246 14.79 -3.67 -5.42
N TRP A 247 13.53 -3.30 -5.19
CA TRP A 247 12.96 -3.12 -3.84
C TRP A 247 12.29 -4.38 -3.29
N LEU A 248 11.99 -5.39 -4.13
CA LEU A 248 11.19 -6.54 -3.76
C LEU A 248 12.09 -7.75 -3.44
N PHE A 249 12.22 -8.04 -2.15
CA PHE A 249 12.88 -9.25 -1.64
C PHE A 249 11.84 -10.22 -1.06
N VAL A 250 11.86 -11.47 -1.50
CA VAL A 250 10.88 -12.50 -1.13
C VAL A 250 11.08 -12.93 0.33
N TYR A 251 10.20 -12.47 1.21
CA TYR A 251 10.21 -12.81 2.64
C TYR A 251 8.79 -13.21 3.11
N PRO A 252 8.37 -14.48 2.88
CA PRO A 252 6.99 -14.91 3.15
C PRO A 252 6.57 -14.79 4.61
N ARG A 253 7.49 -14.99 5.55
CA ARG A 253 7.20 -14.88 6.99
C ARG A 253 6.69 -13.49 7.39
N GLY A 254 7.09 -12.44 6.68
CA GLY A 254 6.69 -11.08 7.05
C GLY A 254 5.19 -10.82 6.91
N ILE A 255 4.46 -11.54 6.04
CA ILE A 255 2.98 -11.42 5.98
C ILE A 255 2.33 -11.94 7.28
N TYR A 256 2.90 -13.00 7.86
CA TYR A 256 2.45 -13.53 9.15
C TYR A 256 2.74 -12.52 10.26
N ASP A 257 3.96 -12.00 10.30
CA ASP A 257 4.40 -11.10 11.35
C ASP A 257 3.61 -9.77 11.35
N ILE A 258 3.36 -9.18 10.18
CA ILE A 258 2.57 -7.93 10.09
C ILE A 258 1.10 -8.16 10.47
N LEU A 259 0.51 -9.30 10.13
CA LEU A 259 -0.87 -9.63 10.50
C LEU A 259 -1.02 -9.80 12.02
N LEU A 260 -0.06 -10.49 12.67
CA LEU A 260 -0.06 -10.62 14.13
C LEU A 260 0.24 -9.30 14.84
N TYR A 261 1.10 -8.47 14.25
CA TYR A 261 1.33 -7.11 14.75
C TYR A 261 0.05 -6.27 14.70
N VAL A 262 -0.64 -6.24 13.55
CA VAL A 262 -1.90 -5.50 13.40
C VAL A 262 -2.97 -6.04 14.34
N LYS A 263 -3.08 -7.37 14.46
CA LYS A 263 -3.98 -8.03 15.42
C LYS A 263 -3.76 -7.53 16.84
N LYS A 264 -2.50 -7.53 17.29
CA LYS A 264 -2.14 -7.17 18.66
C LYS A 264 -2.25 -5.67 18.93
N LYS A 265 -1.76 -4.82 18.01
CA LYS A 265 -1.69 -3.36 18.21
C LYS A 265 -3.02 -2.66 17.95
N TYR A 266 -3.79 -3.10 16.97
CA TYR A 266 -4.98 -2.38 16.46
C TYR A 266 -6.30 -3.13 16.70
N ASN A 267 -6.35 -3.97 17.74
CA ASN A 267 -7.57 -4.66 18.18
C ASN A 267 -8.20 -5.58 17.11
N ASN A 268 -7.36 -6.33 16.38
CA ASN A 268 -7.77 -7.38 15.43
C ASN A 268 -8.88 -6.98 14.43
N PRO A 269 -8.66 -5.92 13.62
CA PRO A 269 -9.65 -5.48 12.65
C PRO A 269 -9.92 -6.57 11.60
N LEU A 270 -11.04 -6.46 10.89
CA LEU A 270 -11.30 -7.26 9.69
C LEU A 270 -10.30 -6.87 8.59
N ILE A 271 -9.57 -7.84 8.05
CA ILE A 271 -8.52 -7.62 7.04
C ILE A 271 -8.85 -8.36 5.74
N TYR A 272 -8.53 -7.73 4.61
CA TYR A 272 -8.38 -8.36 3.31
C TYR A 272 -6.95 -8.10 2.81
N ILE A 273 -6.22 -9.13 2.37
CA ILE A 273 -4.94 -8.91 1.66
C ILE A 273 -5.29 -8.42 0.27
N THR A 274 -5.22 -7.11 0.03
CA THR A 274 -5.71 -6.47 -1.21
C THR A 274 -4.69 -6.50 -2.33
N GLU A 275 -3.41 -6.67 -2.00
CA GLU A 275 -2.35 -6.96 -2.95
C GLU A 275 -1.25 -7.81 -2.30
N ASN A 276 -0.77 -8.80 -3.06
CA ASN A 276 0.44 -9.56 -2.80
C ASN A 276 0.90 -10.18 -4.13
N GLY A 277 2.19 -10.11 -4.45
CA GLY A 277 2.70 -10.51 -5.75
C GLY A 277 4.20 -10.42 -5.90
N ILE A 278 4.70 -10.88 -7.04
CA ILE A 278 6.11 -10.80 -7.43
C ILE A 278 6.19 -10.54 -8.94
N ASP A 279 7.25 -9.88 -9.38
CA ASP A 279 7.52 -9.60 -10.78
C ASP A 279 8.67 -10.43 -11.39
N GLU A 280 8.65 -10.52 -12.72
CA GLU A 280 9.82 -10.86 -13.52
C GLU A 280 10.17 -9.74 -14.50
N ALA A 281 11.43 -9.71 -14.93
CA ALA A 281 11.86 -8.78 -15.96
C ALA A 281 11.19 -9.14 -17.28
N ASN A 282 10.71 -8.13 -18.00
CA ASN A 282 10.22 -8.29 -19.35
C ASN A 282 11.40 -8.60 -20.28
N ASN A 283 11.53 -9.86 -20.69
CA ASN A 283 12.60 -10.30 -21.57
C ASN A 283 12.07 -10.68 -22.97
N ALA A 284 12.36 -9.84 -23.95
CA ALA A 284 11.93 -10.03 -25.33
C ALA A 284 12.68 -11.16 -26.08
N THR A 285 13.74 -11.72 -25.51
CA THR A 285 14.47 -12.85 -26.12
C THR A 285 13.84 -14.21 -25.81
N LEU A 286 12.95 -14.28 -24.83
CA LEU A 286 12.26 -15.52 -24.47
C LEU A 286 11.19 -15.86 -25.50
N SER A 287 11.04 -17.15 -25.79
CA SER A 287 9.85 -17.67 -26.45
C SER A 287 8.62 -17.45 -25.57
N LEU A 288 7.42 -17.51 -26.18
CA LEU A 288 6.17 -17.43 -25.42
C LEU A 288 6.09 -18.56 -24.37
N GLU A 289 6.51 -19.77 -24.72
CA GLU A 289 6.49 -20.91 -23.79
C GLU A 289 7.33 -20.64 -22.53
N GLU A 290 8.54 -20.12 -22.69
CA GLU A 290 9.43 -19.75 -21.59
C GLU A 290 8.86 -18.59 -20.76
N ALA A 291 8.30 -17.58 -21.42
CA ALA A 291 7.68 -16.42 -20.73
C ALA A 291 6.44 -16.80 -19.91
N LEU A 292 5.75 -17.90 -20.26
CA LEU A 292 4.62 -18.43 -19.50
C LEU A 292 5.04 -19.32 -18.31
N ALA A 293 6.30 -19.74 -18.24
CA ALA A 293 6.83 -20.66 -17.23
C ALA A 293 7.29 -19.94 -15.94
N ASP A 294 6.38 -19.23 -15.27
CA ASP A 294 6.65 -18.37 -14.12
C ASP A 294 6.68 -19.09 -12.75
N ASN A 295 7.48 -20.15 -12.64
CA ASN A 295 7.54 -21.00 -11.44
C ASN A 295 7.88 -20.24 -10.14
N MET A 296 8.69 -19.19 -10.21
CA MET A 296 9.01 -18.34 -9.06
C MET A 296 7.77 -17.65 -8.48
N ARG A 297 6.79 -17.29 -9.32
CA ARG A 297 5.52 -16.71 -8.88
C ARG A 297 4.65 -17.73 -8.15
N ILE A 298 4.63 -18.98 -8.62
CA ILE A 298 3.97 -20.09 -7.91
C ILE A 298 4.60 -20.28 -6.53
N HIS A 299 5.94 -20.37 -6.46
CA HIS A 299 6.66 -20.51 -5.20
C HIS A 299 6.38 -19.35 -4.24
N TYR A 300 6.40 -18.11 -4.74
CA TYR A 300 6.05 -16.93 -3.95
C TYR A 300 4.65 -17.04 -3.33
N TYR A 301 3.63 -17.32 -4.15
CA TYR A 301 2.24 -17.42 -3.67
C TYR A 301 2.04 -18.58 -2.71
N TYR A 302 2.61 -19.74 -3.01
CA TYR A 302 2.52 -20.92 -2.15
C TYR A 302 2.97 -20.60 -0.72
N HIS A 303 4.16 -20.01 -0.58
CA HIS A 303 4.70 -19.69 0.74
C HIS A 303 3.97 -18.53 1.43
N HIS A 304 3.59 -17.47 0.72
CA HIS A 304 2.84 -16.36 1.33
C HIS A 304 1.45 -16.81 1.80
N LEU A 305 0.75 -17.62 1.00
CA LEU A 305 -0.55 -18.17 1.38
C LEU A 305 -0.44 -19.16 2.54
N SER A 306 0.65 -19.92 2.65
CA SER A 306 0.93 -20.80 3.80
C SER A 306 1.09 -19.99 5.09
N PHE A 307 1.89 -18.93 5.07
CA PHE A 307 2.05 -18.04 6.23
C PHE A 307 0.79 -17.24 6.55
N LEU A 308 0.01 -16.85 5.54
CA LEU A 308 -1.30 -16.26 5.72
C LEU A 308 -2.26 -17.21 6.44
N LEU A 309 -2.32 -18.47 6.01
CA LEU A 309 -3.13 -19.50 6.66
C LEU A 309 -2.69 -19.70 8.12
N GLN A 310 -1.38 -19.70 8.39
CA GLN A 310 -0.87 -19.76 9.75
C GLN A 310 -1.29 -18.55 10.59
N ALA A 311 -1.27 -17.33 10.03
CA ALA A 311 -1.72 -16.12 10.74
C ALA A 311 -3.23 -16.20 11.07
N ILE A 312 -4.04 -16.75 10.16
CA ILE A 312 -5.48 -16.98 10.38
C ILE A 312 -5.68 -18.00 11.51
N LYS A 313 -4.92 -19.11 11.51
CA LYS A 313 -4.95 -20.12 12.60
C LYS A 313 -4.55 -19.51 13.95
N ASP A 314 -3.63 -18.55 13.95
CA ASP A 314 -3.19 -17.82 15.14
C ASP A 314 -4.08 -16.61 15.49
N GLY A 315 -5.25 -16.52 14.84
CA GLY A 315 -6.36 -15.65 15.20
C GLY A 315 -6.40 -14.29 14.50
N ALA A 316 -5.59 -14.06 13.46
CA ALA A 316 -5.74 -12.87 12.62
C ALA A 316 -7.06 -12.92 11.84
N ASN A 317 -7.85 -11.84 11.91
CA ASN A 317 -9.18 -11.78 11.29
C ASN A 317 -9.11 -11.44 9.78
N VAL A 318 -8.54 -12.34 8.98
CA VAL A 318 -8.44 -12.18 7.52
C VAL A 318 -9.61 -12.88 6.82
N LYS A 319 -10.21 -12.22 5.81
CA LYS A 319 -11.38 -12.74 5.06
C LYS A 319 -11.21 -12.82 3.54
N GLY A 320 -10.06 -12.43 3.01
CA GLY A 320 -9.78 -12.60 1.59
C GLY A 320 -8.35 -12.26 1.22
N TYR A 321 -8.02 -12.66 0.01
CA TYR A 321 -6.69 -12.51 -0.59
C TYR A 321 -6.86 -12.17 -2.07
N PHE A 322 -6.12 -11.16 -2.53
CA PHE A 322 -6.12 -10.65 -3.89
C PHE A 322 -4.67 -10.63 -4.40
N ALA A 323 -4.41 -11.40 -5.46
CA ALA A 323 -3.09 -11.45 -6.09
C ALA A 323 -2.86 -10.20 -6.96
N TRP A 324 -1.71 -9.55 -6.79
CA TRP A 324 -1.21 -8.55 -7.73
C TRP A 324 -0.30 -9.23 -8.76
N SER A 325 -0.71 -9.39 -10.02
CA SER A 325 -1.95 -8.87 -10.62
C SER A 325 -2.60 -9.88 -11.57
N LEU A 326 -3.82 -9.57 -12.01
CA LEU A 326 -4.53 -10.41 -12.98
C LEU A 326 -3.79 -10.48 -14.32
N LEU A 327 -3.27 -9.34 -14.79
CA LEU A 327 -2.63 -9.17 -16.09
C LEU A 327 -1.31 -8.41 -15.92
N ASP A 328 -0.34 -8.70 -16.77
CA ASP A 328 0.79 -7.78 -16.94
C ASP A 328 0.26 -6.40 -17.33
N ASN A 329 0.84 -5.36 -16.71
CA ASN A 329 0.35 -4.00 -16.83
C ASN A 329 1.51 -2.98 -16.71
N PHE A 330 1.16 -1.70 -16.64
CA PHE A 330 2.10 -0.59 -16.53
C PHE A 330 2.55 -0.41 -15.08
N GLU A 331 3.80 -0.76 -14.77
CA GLU A 331 4.37 -0.66 -13.43
C GLU A 331 4.98 0.74 -13.20
N TRP A 332 4.11 1.75 -13.19
CA TRP A 332 4.46 3.13 -12.82
C TRP A 332 5.74 3.64 -13.52
N SER A 333 6.72 4.13 -12.77
CA SER A 333 8.01 4.62 -13.30
C SER A 333 8.85 3.56 -14.02
N SER A 334 8.61 2.27 -13.76
CA SER A 334 9.27 1.14 -14.43
C SER A 334 8.61 0.80 -15.78
N GLY A 335 7.45 1.38 -16.08
CA GLY A 335 6.71 1.14 -17.32
C GLY A 335 6.43 -0.34 -17.53
N TYR A 336 6.75 -0.86 -18.72
CA TYR A 336 6.54 -2.27 -19.08
C TYR A 336 7.82 -3.11 -19.00
N THR A 337 8.81 -2.69 -18.21
CA THR A 337 10.10 -3.40 -18.07
C THR A 337 10.02 -4.59 -17.12
N VAL A 338 8.97 -4.67 -16.30
CA VAL A 338 8.67 -5.78 -15.39
C VAL A 338 7.23 -6.25 -15.58
N ARG A 339 6.92 -7.45 -15.09
CA ARG A 339 5.64 -8.14 -15.29
C ARG A 339 5.17 -8.78 -13.99
N PHE A 340 4.06 -8.31 -13.43
CA PHE A 340 3.43 -8.85 -12.21
C PHE A 340 2.28 -9.84 -12.47
N GLY A 341 1.79 -9.93 -13.70
CA GLY A 341 0.54 -10.62 -14.01
C GLY A 341 0.64 -12.13 -13.88
N ILE A 342 -0.43 -12.77 -13.42
CA ILE A 342 -0.61 -14.23 -13.58
C ILE A 342 -1.01 -14.61 -15.02
N ASN A 343 -1.46 -13.63 -15.81
CA ASN A 343 -1.65 -13.78 -17.25
C ASN A 343 -0.70 -12.84 -17.99
N TYR A 344 0.03 -13.40 -18.95
CA TYR A 344 0.91 -12.68 -19.84
C TYR A 344 0.09 -11.83 -20.82
N VAL A 345 0.53 -10.59 -21.04
CA VAL A 345 -0.02 -9.71 -22.08
C VAL A 345 1.01 -9.51 -23.18
N ASP A 346 0.63 -9.90 -24.38
CA ASP A 346 1.43 -9.71 -25.59
C ASP A 346 1.23 -8.29 -26.14
N TYR A 347 2.11 -7.38 -25.73
CA TYR A 347 2.08 -5.97 -26.14
C TYR A 347 2.25 -5.77 -27.65
N LYS A 348 2.79 -6.76 -28.39
CA LYS A 348 3.05 -6.66 -29.83
C LYS A 348 1.96 -7.31 -30.69
N ASN A 349 1.07 -8.10 -30.10
CA ASN A 349 0.05 -8.87 -30.82
C ASN A 349 -1.36 -8.54 -30.31
N GLY A 350 -1.76 -7.27 -30.44
CA GLY A 350 -3.11 -6.83 -30.10
C GLY A 350 -3.48 -7.05 -28.63
N LEU A 351 -2.51 -7.01 -27.72
CA LEU A 351 -2.72 -7.23 -26.28
C LEU A 351 -3.34 -8.61 -25.98
N LYS A 352 -3.00 -9.66 -26.72
CA LYS A 352 -3.50 -11.02 -26.42
C LYS A 352 -3.11 -11.46 -25.02
N ARG A 353 -4.01 -12.20 -24.35
CA ARG A 353 -3.83 -12.70 -22.98
C ARG A 353 -3.54 -14.20 -23.01
N TYR A 354 -2.47 -14.60 -22.34
CA TYR A 354 -2.06 -15.99 -22.22
C TYR A 354 -1.88 -16.34 -20.75
N SER A 355 -2.54 -17.39 -20.27
CA SER A 355 -2.41 -17.81 -18.87
C SER A 355 -1.03 -18.40 -18.62
N LYS A 356 -0.28 -17.80 -17.69
CA LYS A 356 1.00 -18.34 -17.20
C LYS A 356 0.75 -19.59 -16.34
N LEU A 357 1.81 -20.29 -15.96
CA LEU A 357 1.70 -21.45 -15.07
C LEU A 357 1.07 -21.05 -13.72
N SER A 358 1.36 -19.87 -13.20
CA SER A 358 0.74 -19.35 -11.96
C SER A 358 -0.78 -19.20 -12.04
N ALA A 359 -1.34 -18.76 -13.18
CA ALA A 359 -2.79 -18.71 -13.38
C ALA A 359 -3.42 -20.12 -13.40
N LYS A 360 -2.75 -21.09 -14.03
CA LYS A 360 -3.20 -22.49 -14.03
C LYS A 360 -3.12 -23.10 -12.64
N TRP A 361 -2.07 -22.78 -11.88
CA TRP A 361 -1.90 -23.19 -10.49
C TRP A 361 -3.00 -22.60 -9.60
N PHE A 362 -3.29 -21.29 -9.68
CA PHE A 362 -4.39 -20.67 -8.93
C PHE A 362 -5.74 -21.30 -9.26
N LYS A 363 -5.99 -21.62 -10.53
CA LYS A 363 -7.21 -22.33 -10.95
C LYS A 363 -7.35 -23.70 -10.28
N ASN A 364 -6.25 -24.44 -10.14
CA ASN A 364 -6.26 -25.73 -9.46
C ASN A 364 -6.41 -25.59 -7.94
N LEU A 365 -5.69 -24.64 -7.34
CA LEU A 365 -5.79 -24.30 -5.93
C LEU A 365 -7.25 -23.98 -5.55
N LEU A 366 -7.91 -23.10 -6.31
CA LEU A 366 -9.29 -22.69 -6.04
C LEU A 366 -10.33 -23.80 -6.27
N LYS A 367 -9.98 -24.84 -7.03
CA LYS A 367 -10.85 -26.01 -7.24
C LYS A 367 -10.70 -27.07 -6.16
N ASN A 368 -9.47 -27.30 -5.71
CA ASN A 368 -9.14 -28.44 -4.85
C ASN A 368 -9.00 -28.03 -3.38
N GLY A 369 -8.65 -26.77 -3.09
CA GLY A 369 -8.52 -26.23 -1.73
C GLY A 369 -7.18 -26.55 -1.03
N ASP A 370 -6.26 -27.25 -1.70
CA ASP A 370 -5.01 -27.70 -1.09
C ASP A 370 -3.87 -26.68 -1.32
N ILE A 371 -3.36 -26.13 -0.20
CA ILE A 371 -2.07 -25.42 -0.08
C ILE A 371 -1.14 -26.31 0.72
#